data_AF-A0A9N9SY20-F1
#
_entry.id   AF-A0A9N9SY20-F1
#
_cell.length_a   1.000
_cell.length_b   1.000
_cell.length_c   1.000
_cell.angle_alpha   90.00
_cell.angle_beta   90.00
_cell.angle_gamma   90.00
#
_symmetry.space_group_name_H-M   'P 1'
#
loop_
_entity.id
_entity.type
_entity.pdbx_description
1 polymer ?
#
loop_
_entity_poly.entity_id
_entity_poly.type
_entity_poly.pdbx_seq_one_letter_code
_entity_poly.pdbx_strand_id
1 'polypeptide(L)'
;MEVFHCQADANEEIPLYDGNCFAEDRPPKTQVCKKVLAAWAMGATPFTYPKEASLALGGENFNPYIMLEVHYNNLDLKAGLVDSSGIRFHISSVLKPMDAGVIELGLEYTDKMAIPPGQSRFSLSGYCTSACTAMSLSPEGITIFGSQLHTHLTGVRVITRHFDEHGRELPELNRDNHFSTHFQEIRILKRPVKILPGHSLITKCDYNTEDRENVTLGGFSISDEMCVNYIHYFPSSELEVCKSSISDQALKTLFRYMNEWEDQDTSPVKGISDNYKSIKWNRMRIQLLDEVYNESPLSMQCNMSSGDRFPGYWENAPVPQVSIPLGPPVRRCDNIIK
;
A
#
# COMPACT_ATOMS: atom_id res chain seq x y z
N MET A 1 -5.63 0.17 13.39
CA MET A 1 -5.39 -1.03 14.22
C MET A 1 -5.15 -2.17 13.28
N GLU A 2 -4.07 -2.90 13.46
CA GLU A 2 -3.73 -4.05 12.63
C GLU A 2 -3.39 -5.23 13.55
N VAL A 3 -3.78 -6.42 13.13
CA VAL A 3 -3.45 -7.67 13.82
C VAL A 3 -2.62 -8.50 12.88
N PHE A 4 -1.43 -8.87 13.34
CA PHE A 4 -0.46 -9.65 12.58
C PHE A 4 -0.25 -11.03 13.20
N HIS A 5 -0.01 -12.02 12.35
CA HIS A 5 0.46 -13.34 12.76
C HIS A 5 1.99 -13.39 12.77
N CYS A 6 2.54 -13.97 13.83
CA CYS A 6 3.97 -14.24 13.96
C CYS A 6 4.30 -15.55 13.24
N GLN A 7 4.76 -15.46 11.99
CA GLN A 7 5.17 -16.64 11.22
C GLN A 7 6.51 -17.16 11.74
N ALA A 8 6.44 -18.17 12.59
CA ALA A 8 7.55 -18.93 13.14
C ALA A 8 7.14 -20.41 13.23
N ASP A 9 8.08 -21.27 13.63
CA ASP A 9 7.75 -22.67 13.90
C ASP A 9 6.65 -22.79 14.96
N ALA A 10 5.77 -23.79 14.85
CA ALA A 10 4.59 -23.92 15.71
C ALA A 10 4.94 -24.01 17.21
N ASN A 11 6.11 -24.57 17.53
CA ASN A 11 6.60 -24.72 18.90
C ASN A 11 7.54 -23.58 19.33
N GLU A 12 7.81 -22.61 18.46
CA GLU A 12 8.67 -21.49 18.80
C GLU A 12 7.92 -20.48 19.70
N GLU A 13 8.49 -20.21 20.88
CA GLU A 13 7.97 -19.18 21.78
C GLU A 13 8.40 -17.78 21.33
N ILE A 14 7.40 -16.91 21.17
CA ILE A 14 7.58 -15.48 20.92
C ILE A 14 7.39 -14.73 22.26
N PRO A 15 8.35 -13.89 22.69
CA PRO A 15 8.19 -13.13 23.93
C PRO A 15 6.98 -12.21 23.88
N LEU A 16 6.19 -12.20 24.98
CA LEU A 16 5.10 -11.25 25.14
C LEU A 16 5.68 -9.84 25.33
N TYR A 17 5.11 -8.87 24.62
CA TYR A 17 5.55 -7.48 24.65
C TYR A 17 4.33 -6.56 24.54
N ASP A 18 4.31 -5.53 25.36
CA ASP A 18 3.36 -4.43 25.32
C ASP A 18 4.16 -3.12 25.46
N GLY A 19 4.11 -2.29 24.43
CA GLY A 19 4.91 -1.08 24.36
C GLY A 19 4.97 -0.49 22.97
N ASN A 20 5.83 0.50 22.80
CA ASN A 20 6.00 1.19 21.53
C ASN A 20 6.64 0.25 20.50
N CYS A 21 6.07 0.20 19.28
CA CYS A 21 6.52 -0.65 18.18
C CYS A 21 7.97 -0.39 17.73
N PHE A 22 8.50 0.80 18.01
CA PHE A 22 9.84 1.26 17.63
C PHE A 22 10.79 1.43 18.82
N ALA A 23 10.41 0.98 20.02
CA ALA A 23 11.29 1.08 21.18
C ALA A 23 12.48 0.12 21.07
N GLU A 24 13.63 0.54 21.59
CA GLU A 24 14.88 -0.25 21.55
C GLU A 24 14.79 -1.56 22.36
N ASP A 25 13.89 -1.61 23.34
CA ASP A 25 13.64 -2.77 24.20
C ASP A 25 12.62 -3.76 23.59
N ARG A 26 12.03 -3.46 22.43
CA ARG A 26 11.17 -4.40 21.70
C ARG A 26 11.97 -5.68 21.37
N PRO A 27 11.53 -6.87 21.82
CA PRO A 27 12.27 -8.10 21.56
C PRO A 27 12.40 -8.37 20.05
N PRO A 28 13.63 -8.61 19.52
CA PRO A 28 13.84 -8.79 18.09
C PRO A 28 13.02 -9.92 17.47
N LYS A 29 12.72 -10.98 18.25
CA LYS A 29 11.87 -12.10 17.82
C LYS A 29 10.45 -11.68 17.41
N THR A 30 9.94 -10.56 17.92
CA THR A 30 8.60 -10.04 17.55
C THR A 30 8.56 -9.43 16.15
N GLN A 31 9.71 -9.25 15.49
CA GLN A 31 9.77 -8.67 14.15
C GLN A 31 9.28 -9.65 13.06
N VAL A 32 9.06 -10.93 13.38
CA VAL A 32 8.48 -11.91 12.46
C VAL A 32 6.96 -11.76 12.31
N CYS A 33 6.33 -10.95 13.16
CA CYS A 33 4.89 -10.69 13.15
C CYS A 33 4.53 -9.68 12.05
N LYS A 34 4.50 -10.16 10.80
CA LYS A 34 4.29 -9.34 9.60
C LYS A 34 3.10 -9.75 8.74
N LYS A 35 2.60 -10.98 8.89
CA LYS A 35 1.46 -11.47 8.11
C LYS A 35 0.17 -10.83 8.60
N VAL A 36 -0.55 -10.11 7.75
CA VAL A 36 -1.77 -9.39 8.14
C VAL A 36 -2.93 -10.36 8.32
N LEU A 37 -3.53 -10.39 9.52
CA LEU A 37 -4.77 -11.12 9.80
C LEU A 37 -6.00 -10.21 9.70
N ALA A 38 -5.88 -8.98 10.19
CA ALA A 38 -6.96 -7.99 10.12
C ALA A 38 -6.39 -6.58 10.14
N ALA A 39 -7.03 -5.68 9.40
CA ALA A 39 -6.76 -4.25 9.44
C ALA A 39 -8.07 -3.50 9.69
N TRP A 40 -7.98 -2.43 10.47
CA TRP A 40 -9.09 -1.53 10.75
C TRP A 40 -8.60 -0.08 10.68
N ALA A 41 -9.37 0.74 9.96
CA ALA A 41 -9.18 2.17 9.84
C ALA A 41 -10.50 2.90 10.14
N MET A 42 -10.43 4.22 10.33
CA MET A 42 -11.59 5.05 10.69
C MET A 42 -12.72 4.88 9.68
N GLY A 43 -13.93 4.57 10.15
CA GLY A 43 -15.11 4.36 9.32
C GLY A 43 -15.33 2.91 8.87
N ALA A 44 -14.37 2.01 9.06
CA ALA A 44 -14.57 0.59 8.74
C ALA A 44 -15.58 -0.07 9.68
N THR A 45 -16.61 -0.67 9.10
CA THR A 45 -17.61 -1.52 9.77
C THR A 45 -17.15 -2.98 9.81
N PRO A 46 -17.88 -3.89 10.49
CA PRO A 46 -17.54 -5.31 10.47
C PRO A 46 -17.41 -5.86 9.04
N PHE A 47 -16.37 -6.64 8.80
CA PHE A 47 -16.12 -7.30 7.53
C PHE A 47 -16.51 -8.77 7.60
N THR A 48 -17.26 -9.25 6.60
CA THR A 48 -17.67 -10.64 6.49
C THR A 48 -17.05 -11.25 5.24
N TYR A 49 -16.34 -12.36 5.41
CA TYR A 49 -15.77 -13.11 4.30
C TYR A 49 -16.85 -13.71 3.38
N PRO A 50 -16.55 -13.88 2.07
CA PRO A 50 -17.47 -14.49 1.12
C PRO A 50 -17.68 -15.98 1.41
N LYS A 51 -18.60 -16.64 0.69
CA LYS A 51 -18.91 -18.06 0.96
C LYS A 51 -17.78 -19.00 0.55
N GLU A 52 -16.98 -18.56 -0.41
CA GLU A 52 -15.95 -19.27 -1.13
C GLU A 52 -14.63 -19.37 -0.33
N ALA A 53 -14.36 -18.40 0.54
CA ALA A 53 -13.07 -18.32 1.22
C ALA A 53 -13.16 -17.71 2.62
N SER A 54 -12.19 -18.03 3.47
CA SER A 54 -12.00 -17.42 4.79
C SER A 54 -10.52 -17.41 5.14
N LEU A 55 -10.11 -16.54 6.07
CA LEU A 55 -8.77 -16.57 6.64
C LEU A 55 -8.57 -17.86 7.46
N ALA A 56 -7.54 -18.63 7.15
CA ALA A 56 -7.15 -19.80 7.93
C ALA A 56 -6.43 -19.36 9.22
N LEU A 57 -6.87 -19.90 10.37
CA LEU A 57 -6.32 -19.62 11.69
C LEU A 57 -6.19 -20.91 12.49
N GLY A 58 -5.01 -21.17 13.06
CA GLY A 58 -4.72 -22.37 13.85
C GLY A 58 -4.26 -23.58 13.02
N GLY A 59 -4.13 -24.73 13.69
CA GLY A 59 -3.60 -25.98 13.13
C GLY A 59 -2.27 -26.39 13.76
N GLU A 60 -1.82 -27.63 13.50
CA GLU A 60 -0.60 -28.19 14.12
C GLU A 60 0.68 -27.42 13.75
N ASN A 61 0.72 -26.83 12.56
CA ASN A 61 1.85 -26.06 12.06
C ASN A 61 1.68 -24.53 12.26
N PHE A 62 0.67 -24.10 13.00
CA PHE A 62 0.37 -22.69 13.19
C PHE A 62 0.93 -22.19 14.52
N ASN A 63 1.86 -21.24 14.47
CA ASN A 63 2.34 -20.57 15.68
C ASN A 63 1.22 -19.74 16.34
N PRO A 64 0.96 -19.87 17.65
CA PRO A 64 -0.22 -19.27 18.28
C PRO A 64 -0.08 -17.77 18.58
N TYR A 65 1.08 -17.16 18.37
CA TYR A 65 1.33 -15.76 18.73
C TYR A 65 0.84 -14.79 17.65
N ILE A 66 0.20 -13.71 18.10
CA ILE A 66 -0.25 -12.60 17.27
C ILE A 66 0.23 -11.29 17.88
N MET A 67 0.39 -10.27 17.04
CA MET A 67 0.72 -8.91 17.44
C MET A 67 -0.44 -7.98 17.08
N LEU A 68 -0.92 -7.19 18.04
CA LEU A 68 -1.86 -6.10 17.81
C LEU A 68 -1.09 -4.79 17.77
N GLU A 69 -1.18 -4.07 16.66
CA GLU A 69 -0.63 -2.73 16.49
C GLU A 69 -1.76 -1.70 16.51
N VAL A 70 -1.62 -0.70 17.39
CA VAL A 70 -2.61 0.38 17.57
C VAL A 70 -1.93 1.73 17.36
N HIS A 71 -2.36 2.45 16.34
CA HIS A 71 -1.92 3.81 16.08
C HIS A 71 -2.77 4.82 16.87
N TYR A 72 -2.18 5.43 17.90
CA TYR A 72 -2.83 6.45 18.72
C TYR A 72 -2.45 7.86 18.24
N ASN A 73 -3.45 8.69 17.96
CA ASN A 73 -3.26 10.12 17.74
C ASN A 73 -3.72 10.91 18.98
N ASN A 74 -2.78 11.25 19.87
CA ASN A 74 -3.05 11.98 21.13
C ASN A 74 -2.51 13.42 21.08
N LEU A 75 -3.13 14.28 20.26
CA LEU A 75 -2.69 15.67 20.05
C LEU A 75 -2.59 16.50 21.34
N ASP A 76 -3.50 16.28 22.29
CA ASP A 76 -3.54 17.00 23.57
C ASP A 76 -2.53 16.46 24.61
N LEU A 77 -1.77 15.41 24.27
CA LEU A 77 -0.82 14.73 25.16
C LEU A 77 -1.42 14.38 26.54
N LYS A 78 -2.69 13.97 26.56
CA LYS A 78 -3.39 13.60 27.79
C LYS A 78 -2.73 12.40 28.43
N ALA A 79 -2.33 12.54 29.69
CA ALA A 79 -1.74 11.48 30.50
C ALA A 79 -2.80 10.67 31.26
N GLY A 80 -2.46 9.44 31.63
CA GLY A 80 -3.30 8.59 32.49
C GLY A 80 -4.52 7.97 31.80
N LEU A 81 -4.60 8.02 30.47
CA LEU A 81 -5.61 7.31 29.70
C LEU A 81 -5.25 5.81 29.66
N VAL A 82 -6.21 4.97 30.02
CA VAL A 82 -6.12 3.52 29.91
C VAL A 82 -7.05 3.08 28.78
N ASP A 83 -6.49 2.41 27.78
CA ASP A 83 -7.22 1.85 26.65
C ASP A 83 -7.13 0.33 26.64
N SER A 84 -8.20 -0.32 26.18
CA SER A 84 -8.27 -1.77 25.99
C SER A 84 -8.95 -2.10 24.65
N SER A 85 -8.63 -1.31 23.61
CA SER A 85 -9.16 -1.47 22.27
C SER A 85 -8.57 -2.71 21.59
N GLY A 86 -9.28 -3.22 20.57
CA GLY A 86 -8.83 -4.38 19.82
C GLY A 86 -9.80 -4.77 18.71
N ILE A 87 -9.54 -5.94 18.09
CA ILE A 87 -10.35 -6.49 17.00
C ILE A 87 -11.01 -7.79 17.47
N ARG A 88 -12.28 -7.98 17.12
CA ARG A 88 -13.04 -9.21 17.39
C ARG A 88 -13.08 -10.12 16.17
N PHE A 89 -12.56 -11.33 16.30
CA PHE A 89 -12.68 -12.38 15.29
C PHE A 89 -13.91 -13.26 15.55
N HIS A 90 -14.67 -13.57 14.50
CA HIS A 90 -15.74 -14.57 14.52
C HIS A 90 -15.25 -15.81 13.77
N ILE A 91 -14.94 -16.87 14.52
CA ILE A 91 -14.25 -18.06 14.01
C ILE A 91 -15.24 -19.24 13.88
N SER A 92 -15.03 -20.08 12.87
CA SER A 92 -15.78 -21.31 12.62
C SER A 92 -14.81 -22.48 12.49
N SER A 93 -15.17 -23.65 13.03
CA SER A 93 -14.42 -24.90 12.81
C SER A 93 -14.67 -25.53 11.44
N VAL A 94 -15.66 -25.01 10.69
CA VAL A 94 -15.98 -25.47 9.34
C VAL A 94 -15.14 -24.70 8.32
N LEU A 95 -14.21 -25.40 7.68
CA LEU A 95 -13.33 -24.85 6.66
C LEU A 95 -14.11 -24.41 5.41
N LYS A 96 -13.62 -23.33 4.79
CA LYS A 96 -14.08 -22.90 3.47
C LYS A 96 -13.28 -23.60 2.36
N PRO A 97 -13.80 -23.61 1.12
CA PRO A 97 -13.10 -24.22 -0.01
C PRO A 97 -11.70 -23.64 -0.28
N MET A 98 -11.49 -22.36 0.03
CA MET A 98 -10.22 -21.67 -0.22
C MET A 98 -9.81 -20.83 0.99
N ASP A 99 -8.50 -20.70 1.17
CA ASP A 99 -7.94 -19.76 2.12
C ASP A 99 -7.91 -18.36 1.50
N ALA A 100 -8.30 -17.36 2.28
CA ALA A 100 -8.21 -15.97 1.90
C ALA A 100 -6.94 -15.32 2.44
N GLY A 101 -6.34 -14.43 1.65
CA GLY A 101 -5.18 -13.62 2.02
C GLY A 101 -5.44 -12.12 1.86
N VAL A 102 -4.45 -11.34 2.27
CA VAL A 102 -4.40 -9.87 2.08
C VAL A 102 -3.09 -9.54 1.37
N ILE A 103 -3.14 -8.74 0.31
CA ILE A 103 -1.94 -8.15 -0.31
C ILE A 103 -2.03 -6.64 -0.17
N GLU A 104 -0.92 -6.03 0.20
CA GLU A 104 -0.74 -4.58 0.19
C GLU A 104 -0.20 -4.12 -1.16
N LEU A 105 -0.99 -3.31 -1.87
CA LEU A 105 -0.60 -2.66 -3.12
C LEU A 105 -0.32 -1.17 -2.89
N GLY A 106 0.59 -0.59 -3.67
CA GLY A 106 0.77 0.86 -3.73
C GLY A 106 2.21 1.31 -3.52
N LEU A 107 2.40 2.39 -2.76
CA LEU A 107 3.71 2.99 -2.55
C LEU A 107 4.41 2.39 -1.33
N GLU A 108 5.72 2.22 -1.47
CA GLU A 108 6.62 1.91 -0.36
C GLU A 108 6.52 2.99 0.73
N TYR A 109 6.63 2.58 2.00
CA TYR A 109 6.69 3.49 3.16
C TYR A 109 8.08 4.12 3.32
N THR A 110 8.51 4.89 2.32
CA THR A 110 9.79 5.61 2.31
C THR A 110 9.61 7.08 1.94
N ASP A 111 10.59 7.89 2.31
CA ASP A 111 10.64 9.31 1.97
C ASP A 111 11.04 9.58 0.51
N LYS A 112 11.23 8.52 -0.29
CA LYS A 112 11.58 8.60 -1.72
C LYS A 112 10.50 9.28 -2.56
N MET A 113 9.24 9.12 -2.17
CA MET A 113 8.08 9.72 -2.84
C MET A 113 7.59 10.90 -2.01
N ALA A 114 7.49 12.07 -2.63
CA ALA A 114 7.16 13.31 -1.95
C ALA A 114 6.13 14.12 -2.74
N ILE A 115 5.34 14.91 -2.02
CA ILE A 115 4.30 15.77 -2.58
C ILE A 115 4.68 17.22 -2.29
N PRO A 116 4.92 18.04 -3.33
CA PRO A 116 5.20 19.46 -3.15
C PRO A 116 4.07 20.20 -2.41
N PRO A 117 4.36 21.32 -1.71
CA PRO A 117 3.34 22.13 -1.06
C PRO A 117 2.46 22.89 -2.07
N GLY A 118 1.28 23.33 -1.64
CA GLY A 118 0.41 24.22 -2.40
C GLY A 118 -0.27 23.59 -3.62
N GLN A 119 -0.41 22.26 -3.67
CA GLN A 119 -0.99 21.57 -4.83
C GLN A 119 -2.47 21.29 -4.62
N SER A 120 -3.34 21.80 -5.48
CA SER A 120 -4.76 21.41 -5.51
C SER A 120 -4.93 19.93 -5.87
N ARG A 121 -3.98 19.40 -6.64
CA ARG A 121 -3.91 17.99 -7.03
C ARG A 121 -2.50 17.60 -7.48
N PHE A 122 -1.86 16.71 -6.74
CA PHE A 122 -0.63 16.03 -7.15
C PHE A 122 -0.84 14.53 -7.04
N SER A 123 -0.34 13.74 -7.99
CA SER A 123 -0.60 12.29 -8.00
C SER A 123 0.68 11.49 -7.81
N LEU A 124 0.59 10.42 -7.01
CA LEU A 124 1.64 9.42 -6.92
C LEU A 124 1.08 8.06 -7.31
N SER A 125 1.91 7.25 -7.97
CA SER A 125 1.53 5.91 -8.43
C SER A 125 2.51 4.87 -7.89
N GLY A 126 1.98 3.83 -7.26
CA GLY A 126 2.71 2.64 -6.86
C GLY A 126 2.32 1.45 -7.74
N TYR A 127 3.27 0.55 -7.94
CA TYR A 127 3.16 -0.51 -8.93
C TYR A 127 3.36 -1.88 -8.30
N CYS A 128 2.60 -2.85 -8.77
CA CYS A 128 2.87 -4.27 -8.67
C CYS A 128 3.22 -4.78 -10.07
N THR A 129 4.49 -5.03 -10.34
CA THR A 129 4.97 -5.34 -11.69
C THR A 129 4.60 -6.75 -12.12
N SER A 130 4.56 -6.97 -13.44
CA SER A 130 4.33 -8.30 -14.04
C SER A 130 5.33 -9.34 -13.56
N ALA A 131 6.59 -8.95 -13.32
CA ALA A 131 7.61 -9.83 -12.79
C ALA A 131 7.27 -10.34 -11.37
N CYS A 132 6.75 -9.46 -10.50
CA CYS A 132 6.39 -9.86 -9.14
C CYS A 132 5.18 -10.82 -9.16
N THR A 133 4.12 -10.50 -9.91
CA THR A 133 2.94 -11.37 -10.01
C THR A 133 3.24 -12.70 -10.72
N ALA A 134 4.10 -12.69 -11.75
CA ALA A 134 4.50 -13.89 -12.48
C ALA A 134 5.18 -14.93 -11.59
N MET A 135 5.96 -14.47 -10.62
CA MET A 135 6.75 -15.31 -9.74
C MET A 135 6.00 -15.71 -8.45
N SER A 136 5.10 -14.86 -7.97
CA SER A 136 4.47 -15.02 -6.65
C SER A 136 3.05 -15.60 -6.68
N LEU A 137 2.38 -15.60 -7.84
CA LEU A 137 1.03 -16.14 -7.99
C LEU A 137 1.02 -17.53 -8.65
N SER A 138 0.05 -18.37 -8.30
CA SER A 138 -0.12 -19.67 -8.95
C SER A 138 -0.62 -19.51 -10.40
N PRO A 139 -0.46 -20.52 -11.28
CA PRO A 139 -0.93 -20.46 -12.67
C PRO A 139 -2.41 -20.10 -12.82
N GLU A 140 -3.24 -20.52 -11.87
CA GLU A 140 -4.66 -20.22 -11.84
C GLU A 140 -4.94 -18.78 -11.42
N GLY A 141 -3.96 -18.08 -10.83
CA GLY A 141 -4.06 -16.72 -10.33
C GLY A 141 -5.01 -16.56 -9.14
N ILE A 142 -5.22 -15.31 -8.74
CA ILE A 142 -6.04 -14.94 -7.58
C ILE A 142 -7.32 -14.22 -7.98
N THR A 143 -8.32 -14.29 -7.12
CA THR A 143 -9.60 -13.61 -7.25
C THR A 143 -9.76 -12.65 -6.08
N ILE A 144 -9.76 -11.36 -6.38
CA ILE A 144 -9.93 -10.28 -5.42
C ILE A 144 -11.42 -10.05 -5.21
N PHE A 145 -11.86 -10.10 -3.95
CA PHE A 145 -13.26 -9.93 -3.57
C PHE A 145 -13.49 -8.71 -2.66
N GLY A 146 -12.43 -8.16 -2.05
CA GLY A 146 -12.51 -6.98 -1.21
C GLY A 146 -11.33 -6.04 -1.42
N SER A 147 -11.52 -4.75 -1.12
CA SER A 147 -10.48 -3.74 -1.22
C SER A 147 -10.71 -2.64 -0.18
N GLN A 148 -9.64 -2.24 0.50
CA GLN A 148 -9.62 -1.12 1.43
C GLN A 148 -8.56 -0.11 0.98
N LEU A 149 -9.00 1.11 0.66
CA LEU A 149 -8.14 2.19 0.22
C LEU A 149 -7.66 2.99 1.44
N HIS A 150 -6.39 3.37 1.45
CA HIS A 150 -5.77 4.05 2.58
C HIS A 150 -4.78 5.14 2.12
N THR A 151 -4.92 6.32 2.73
CA THR A 151 -3.97 7.43 2.67
C THR A 151 -3.96 8.14 4.04
N HIS A 152 -3.04 9.07 4.24
CA HIS A 152 -3.13 10.05 5.33
C HIS A 152 -3.89 11.30 4.86
N LEU A 153 -3.76 12.41 5.60
CA LEU A 153 -4.70 13.52 5.65
C LEU A 153 -4.95 14.26 4.33
N THR A 154 -4.01 14.22 3.38
CA THR A 154 -4.06 14.98 2.12
C THR A 154 -4.65 14.18 0.96
N GLY A 155 -4.90 12.87 1.12
CA GLY A 155 -5.46 12.04 0.04
C GLY A 155 -6.93 12.35 -0.25
N VAL A 156 -7.25 12.57 -1.53
CA VAL A 156 -8.60 12.96 -1.99
C VAL A 156 -9.20 11.98 -3.00
N ARG A 157 -8.38 11.12 -3.61
CA ARG A 157 -8.83 10.13 -4.58
C ARG A 157 -7.84 8.98 -4.67
N VAL A 158 -8.36 7.76 -4.73
CA VAL A 158 -7.53 6.55 -4.89
C VAL A 158 -8.15 5.64 -5.95
N ILE A 159 -7.32 5.11 -6.84
CA ILE A 159 -7.71 4.26 -7.96
C ILE A 159 -6.70 3.13 -8.11
N THR A 160 -7.18 1.88 -8.22
CA THR A 160 -6.34 0.74 -8.60
C THR A 160 -6.82 0.15 -9.92
N ARG A 161 -5.90 0.13 -10.89
CA ARG A 161 -6.09 -0.41 -12.24
C ARG A 161 -5.21 -1.63 -12.40
N HIS A 162 -5.57 -2.52 -13.32
CA HIS A 162 -4.74 -3.69 -13.62
C HIS A 162 -4.68 -3.94 -15.12
N PHE A 163 -3.58 -4.54 -15.55
CA PHE A 163 -3.22 -4.71 -16.95
C PHE A 163 -2.72 -6.13 -17.17
N ASP A 164 -3.01 -6.68 -18.35
CA ASP A 164 -2.45 -7.96 -18.75
C ASP A 164 -0.97 -7.85 -19.17
N GLU A 165 -0.37 -9.00 -19.52
CA GLU A 165 1.02 -9.11 -19.96
C GLU A 165 1.35 -8.31 -21.24
N HIS A 166 0.33 -7.86 -21.98
CA HIS A 166 0.46 -7.05 -23.19
C HIS A 166 0.22 -5.55 -22.95
N GLY A 167 0.02 -5.14 -21.69
CA GLY A 167 -0.27 -3.76 -21.32
C GLY A 167 -1.68 -3.31 -21.68
N ARG A 168 -2.62 -4.25 -21.89
CA ARG A 168 -4.03 -3.93 -22.06
C ARG A 168 -4.69 -3.78 -20.70
N GLU A 169 -5.36 -2.66 -20.51
CA GLU A 169 -6.11 -2.42 -19.30
C GLU A 169 -7.35 -3.32 -19.22
N LEU A 170 -7.47 -3.98 -18.09
CA LEU A 170 -8.60 -4.83 -17.74
C LEU A 170 -9.58 -4.04 -16.84
N PRO A 171 -10.79 -4.58 -16.55
CA PRO A 171 -11.76 -3.87 -15.73
C PRO A 171 -11.17 -3.34 -14.42
N GLU A 172 -11.45 -2.07 -14.11
CA GLU A 172 -10.91 -1.41 -12.92
C GLU A 172 -11.17 -2.22 -11.63
N LEU A 173 -10.16 -2.30 -10.76
CA LEU A 173 -10.24 -3.08 -9.53
C LEU A 173 -11.05 -2.34 -8.48
N ASN A 174 -10.64 -1.11 -8.15
CA ASN A 174 -11.36 -0.25 -7.22
C ASN A 174 -11.06 1.22 -7.53
N ARG A 175 -12.04 2.09 -7.25
CA ARG A 175 -11.93 3.53 -7.43
C ARG A 175 -12.82 4.25 -6.46
N ASP A 176 -12.24 5.27 -5.85
CA ASP A 176 -12.99 6.26 -5.09
C ASP A 176 -12.53 7.67 -5.47
N ASN A 177 -13.38 8.39 -6.20
CA ASN A 177 -13.15 9.78 -6.59
C ASN A 177 -13.43 10.78 -5.45
N HIS A 178 -14.12 10.33 -4.40
CA HIS A 178 -14.52 11.13 -3.26
C HIS A 178 -14.00 10.49 -1.98
N PHE A 179 -12.80 9.92 -2.07
CA PHE A 179 -12.15 9.27 -0.95
C PHE A 179 -12.01 10.26 0.19
N SER A 180 -12.34 9.81 1.40
CA SER A 180 -12.12 10.58 2.62
C SER A 180 -11.26 9.77 3.57
N THR A 181 -10.24 10.41 4.09
CA THR A 181 -9.31 9.87 5.09
C THR A 181 -10.00 9.50 6.40
N HIS A 182 -11.20 10.03 6.63
CA HIS A 182 -12.04 9.76 7.80
C HIS A 182 -13.05 8.61 7.56
N PHE A 183 -13.12 8.08 6.33
CA PHE A 183 -14.04 7.01 5.94
C PHE A 183 -13.34 5.97 5.05
N GLN A 184 -12.60 5.08 5.70
CA GLN A 184 -11.73 4.06 5.09
C GLN A 184 -12.29 2.65 5.32
N GLU A 185 -13.46 2.38 4.75
CA GLU A 185 -14.13 1.08 4.86
C GLU A 185 -13.48 -0.01 3.99
N ILE A 186 -13.63 -1.27 4.41
CA ILE A 186 -13.32 -2.43 3.56
C ILE A 186 -14.54 -2.68 2.66
N ARG A 187 -14.39 -2.44 1.35
CA ARG A 187 -15.48 -2.65 0.40
C ARG A 187 -15.42 -4.05 -0.18
N ILE A 188 -16.53 -4.80 -0.08
CA ILE A 188 -16.73 -5.99 -0.91
C ILE A 188 -16.97 -5.52 -2.35
N LEU A 189 -16.14 -6.00 -3.27
CA LEU A 189 -16.25 -5.64 -4.68
C LEU A 189 -17.53 -6.22 -5.26
N LYS A 190 -18.31 -5.38 -5.96
CA LYS A 190 -19.53 -5.81 -6.65
C LYS A 190 -19.27 -6.92 -7.68
N ARG A 191 -18.07 -6.93 -8.24
CA ARG A 191 -17.58 -7.93 -9.18
C ARG A 191 -16.19 -8.34 -8.72
N PRO A 192 -15.98 -9.61 -8.33
CA PRO A 192 -14.65 -10.10 -8.05
C PRO A 192 -13.74 -9.95 -9.28
N VAL A 193 -12.47 -9.63 -9.04
CA VAL A 193 -11.49 -9.33 -10.09
C VAL A 193 -10.43 -10.42 -10.13
N LYS A 194 -10.22 -11.02 -11.30
CA LYS A 194 -9.24 -12.08 -11.50
C LYS A 194 -7.90 -11.49 -11.92
N ILE A 195 -6.84 -11.81 -11.18
CA ILE A 195 -5.46 -11.45 -11.49
C ILE A 195 -4.69 -12.72 -11.79
N LEU A 196 -4.01 -12.75 -12.93
CA LEU A 196 -3.18 -13.88 -13.36
C LEU A 196 -1.68 -13.53 -13.19
N PRO A 197 -0.81 -14.54 -13.10
CA PRO A 197 0.63 -14.33 -13.19
C PRO A 197 0.98 -13.51 -14.44
N GLY A 198 1.89 -12.53 -14.31
CA GLY A 198 2.29 -11.65 -15.41
C GLY A 198 1.40 -10.41 -15.58
N HIS A 199 0.27 -10.31 -14.89
CA HIS A 199 -0.50 -9.06 -14.83
C HIS A 199 0.25 -8.00 -14.01
N SER A 200 0.04 -6.72 -14.32
CA SER A 200 0.52 -5.62 -13.48
C SER A 200 -0.64 -4.88 -12.84
N LEU A 201 -0.42 -4.34 -11.65
CA LEU A 201 -1.39 -3.49 -10.94
C LEU A 201 -0.78 -2.13 -10.66
N ILE A 202 -1.58 -1.08 -10.80
CA ILE A 202 -1.16 0.31 -10.57
C ILE A 202 -2.16 0.92 -9.61
N THR A 203 -1.69 1.31 -8.42
CA THR A 203 -2.47 2.06 -7.44
C THR A 203 -2.02 3.51 -7.48
N LYS A 204 -2.94 4.40 -7.88
CA LYS A 204 -2.72 5.84 -7.98
C LYS A 204 -3.51 6.56 -6.91
N CYS A 205 -2.83 7.41 -6.16
CA CYS A 205 -3.41 8.30 -5.17
C CYS A 205 -3.22 9.75 -5.60
N ASP A 206 -4.26 10.55 -5.49
CA ASP A 206 -4.20 11.98 -5.69
C ASP A 206 -4.34 12.70 -4.35
N TYR A 207 -3.54 13.74 -4.15
CA TYR A 207 -3.42 14.50 -2.91
C TYR A 207 -3.69 15.98 -3.12
N ASN A 208 -4.26 16.63 -2.10
CA ASN A 208 -4.39 18.08 -2.00
C ASN A 208 -3.51 18.59 -0.84
N THR A 209 -2.53 19.42 -1.16
CA THR A 209 -1.58 20.04 -0.22
C THR A 209 -1.68 21.57 -0.23
N GLU A 210 -2.83 22.15 -0.61
CA GLU A 210 -3.04 23.60 -0.63
C GLU A 210 -2.85 24.24 0.75
N ASP A 211 -3.11 23.48 1.81
CA ASP A 211 -2.96 23.86 3.22
C ASP A 211 -1.56 23.59 3.80
N ARG A 212 -0.65 22.97 3.02
CA ARG A 212 0.70 22.64 3.47
C ARG A 212 1.71 23.68 2.96
N GLU A 213 2.49 24.25 3.87
CA GLU A 213 3.59 25.17 3.54
C GLU A 213 4.86 24.43 3.07
N ASN A 214 5.09 23.22 3.60
CA ASN A 214 6.28 22.42 3.33
C ASN A 214 5.94 21.15 2.52
N VAL A 215 6.98 20.57 1.90
CA VAL A 215 6.87 19.27 1.21
C VAL A 215 6.36 18.20 2.17
N THR A 216 5.43 17.38 1.69
CA THR A 216 4.89 16.23 2.43
C THR A 216 5.60 14.98 1.94
N LEU A 217 6.21 14.21 2.85
CA LEU A 217 7.00 13.03 2.53
C LEU A 217 6.17 11.76 2.70
N GLY A 218 6.55 10.67 2.03
CA GLY A 218 6.06 9.33 2.36
C GLY A 218 6.59 8.86 3.72
N GLY A 219 5.73 8.29 4.56
CA GLY A 219 6.13 7.90 5.91
C GLY A 219 5.01 7.35 6.79
N PHE A 220 5.34 7.05 8.04
CA PHE A 220 4.43 6.45 9.03
C PHE A 220 3.64 7.50 9.84
N SER A 221 4.12 8.73 9.92
CA SER A 221 3.43 9.78 10.70
C SER A 221 2.15 10.20 10.00
N ILE A 222 1.12 10.57 10.76
CA ILE A 222 -0.11 11.16 10.22
C ILE A 222 0.13 12.48 9.43
N SER A 223 1.26 13.15 9.67
CA SER A 223 1.69 14.33 8.93
C SER A 223 2.33 14.02 7.58
N ASP A 224 2.90 12.82 7.46
CA ASP A 224 3.45 12.24 6.23
C ASP A 224 2.30 11.66 5.39
N GLU A 225 2.60 11.01 4.27
CA GLU A 225 1.60 10.38 3.41
C GLU A 225 1.85 8.90 3.13
N MET A 226 0.74 8.24 2.75
CA MET A 226 0.70 6.86 2.28
C MET A 226 -0.21 6.73 1.07
N CYS A 227 0.10 5.75 0.20
CA CYS A 227 -0.80 5.31 -0.88
C CYS A 227 -0.91 3.80 -0.84
N VAL A 228 -1.99 3.28 -0.27
CA VAL A 228 -2.16 1.84 -0.08
C VAL A 228 -3.54 1.39 -0.52
N ASN A 229 -3.59 0.21 -1.13
CA ASN A 229 -4.81 -0.56 -1.31
C ASN A 229 -4.58 -1.97 -0.76
N TYR A 230 -5.24 -2.30 0.35
CA TYR A 230 -5.29 -3.66 0.89
C TYR A 230 -6.33 -4.45 0.10
N ILE A 231 -5.89 -5.42 -0.69
CA ILE A 231 -6.79 -6.30 -1.45
C ILE A 231 -7.02 -7.60 -0.69
N HIS A 232 -8.27 -7.99 -0.55
CA HIS A 232 -8.67 -9.28 0.02
C HIS A 232 -8.96 -10.25 -1.12
N TYR A 233 -8.27 -11.39 -1.12
CA TYR A 233 -8.28 -12.31 -2.27
C TYR A 233 -8.26 -13.78 -1.86
N PHE A 234 -8.54 -14.67 -2.81
CA PHE A 234 -8.34 -16.11 -2.71
C PHE A 234 -7.93 -16.71 -4.07
N PRO A 235 -7.29 -17.89 -4.12
CA PRO A 235 -6.69 -18.59 -2.99
C PRO A 235 -5.49 -17.81 -2.43
N SER A 236 -5.17 -18.00 -1.15
CA SER A 236 -4.01 -17.39 -0.49
C SER A 236 -2.73 -17.74 -1.24
N SER A 237 -1.82 -16.78 -1.34
CA SER A 237 -0.46 -16.96 -1.82
C SER A 237 0.53 -16.50 -0.75
N GLU A 238 1.84 -16.67 -1.00
CA GLU A 238 2.87 -16.16 -0.09
C GLU A 238 3.11 -14.65 -0.28
N LEU A 239 2.58 -14.02 -1.34
CA LEU A 239 2.73 -12.59 -1.57
C LEU A 239 1.95 -11.79 -0.54
N GLU A 240 2.63 -10.94 0.22
CA GLU A 240 2.01 -10.05 1.22
C GLU A 240 2.13 -8.58 0.79
N VAL A 241 3.30 -8.18 0.30
CA VAL A 241 3.57 -6.80 -0.11
C VAL A 241 3.97 -6.77 -1.58
N CYS A 242 3.21 -6.01 -2.37
CA CYS A 242 3.55 -5.70 -3.75
C CYS A 242 3.47 -4.18 -3.98
N LYS A 243 4.55 -3.50 -3.58
CA LYS A 243 4.66 -2.04 -3.58
C LYS A 243 5.85 -1.59 -4.40
N SER A 244 5.89 -0.29 -4.70
CA SER A 244 7.06 0.29 -5.35
C SER A 244 7.31 1.74 -4.93
N SER A 245 8.49 2.23 -5.25
CA SER A 245 8.88 3.64 -5.18
C SER A 245 9.79 3.96 -6.38
N ILE A 246 10.20 5.22 -6.54
CA ILE A 246 11.25 5.60 -7.49
C ILE A 246 12.57 4.89 -7.12
N SER A 247 13.36 4.49 -8.11
CA SER A 247 14.66 3.87 -7.86
C SER A 247 15.65 4.84 -7.20
N ASP A 248 16.57 4.29 -6.40
CA ASP A 248 17.58 5.08 -5.69
C ASP A 248 18.45 5.88 -6.67
N GLN A 249 18.78 5.27 -7.81
CA GLN A 249 19.64 5.87 -8.81
C GLN A 249 18.94 7.04 -9.53
N ALA A 250 17.66 6.88 -9.87
CA ALA A 250 16.88 7.94 -10.48
C ALA A 250 16.70 9.13 -9.51
N LEU A 251 16.39 8.84 -8.25
CA LEU A 251 16.23 9.86 -7.23
C LEU A 251 17.54 10.65 -6.95
N LYS A 252 18.67 9.94 -6.84
CA LYS A 252 20.00 10.59 -6.73
C LYS A 252 20.30 11.48 -7.94
N THR A 253 19.88 11.04 -9.13
CA THR A 253 20.07 11.82 -10.37
C THR A 253 19.23 13.10 -10.36
N LEU A 254 17.97 13.03 -9.89
CA LEU A 254 17.12 14.20 -9.69
C LEU A 254 17.78 15.20 -8.73
N PHE A 255 18.24 14.75 -7.56
CA PHE A 255 18.86 15.66 -6.59
C PHE A 255 20.16 16.28 -7.09
N ARG A 256 20.97 15.53 -7.85
CA ARG A 256 22.14 16.10 -8.53
C ARG A 256 21.73 17.14 -9.57
N TYR A 257 20.71 16.87 -10.37
CA TYR A 257 20.18 17.83 -11.34
C TYR A 257 19.71 19.13 -10.66
N MET A 258 18.96 18.99 -9.56
CA MET A 258 18.49 20.13 -8.76
C MET A 258 19.65 20.97 -8.21
N ASN A 259 20.78 20.35 -7.87
CA ASN A 259 21.95 21.07 -7.39
C ASN A 259 22.72 21.76 -8.52
N GLU A 260 23.08 21.01 -9.56
CA GLU A 260 23.98 21.48 -10.62
C GLU A 260 23.32 22.46 -11.60
N TRP A 261 22.02 22.29 -11.87
CA TRP A 261 21.32 23.03 -12.93
C TRP A 261 20.27 24.00 -12.40
N GLU A 262 19.66 23.71 -11.25
CA GLU A 262 18.61 24.55 -10.66
C GLU A 262 19.08 25.36 -9.44
N ASP A 263 20.36 25.26 -9.07
CA ASP A 263 20.98 25.97 -7.94
C ASP A 263 20.22 25.75 -6.62
N GLN A 264 19.79 24.50 -6.37
CA GLN A 264 19.16 24.09 -5.12
C GLN A 264 20.19 23.50 -4.16
N ASP A 265 19.96 23.66 -2.86
CA ASP A 265 20.84 23.15 -1.80
C ASP A 265 20.60 21.64 -1.55
N THR A 266 20.56 20.85 -2.62
CA THR A 266 20.54 19.38 -2.57
C THR A 266 21.97 18.84 -2.61
N SER A 267 22.19 17.67 -2.03
CA SER A 267 23.51 17.04 -1.95
C SER A 267 23.41 15.53 -1.76
N PRO A 268 24.32 14.73 -2.35
CA PRO A 268 24.35 13.28 -2.17
C PRO A 268 24.67 12.84 -0.73
N VAL A 269 25.20 13.73 0.11
CA VAL A 269 25.46 13.44 1.53
C VAL A 269 24.28 13.75 2.45
N LYS A 270 23.28 14.51 1.98
CA LYS A 270 22.06 14.79 2.75
C LYS A 270 21.11 13.58 2.68
N GLY A 271 20.30 13.39 3.72
CA GLY A 271 19.19 12.44 3.68
C GLY A 271 18.19 12.79 2.58
N ILE A 272 17.37 11.83 2.13
CA ILE A 272 16.37 12.05 1.07
C ILE A 272 15.36 13.12 1.52
N SER A 273 14.81 12.97 2.72
CA SER A 273 13.94 13.97 3.37
C SER A 273 14.54 15.38 3.36
N ASP A 274 15.82 15.52 3.70
CA ASP A 274 16.49 16.82 3.79
C ASP A 274 16.73 17.43 2.41
N ASN A 275 17.02 16.61 1.40
CA ASN A 275 17.09 17.04 0.01
C ASN A 275 15.75 17.58 -0.48
N TYR A 276 14.64 16.90 -0.22
CA TYR A 276 13.32 17.43 -0.61
C TYR A 276 12.98 18.75 0.12
N LYS A 277 13.35 18.87 1.40
CA LYS A 277 13.12 20.09 2.19
C LYS A 277 13.99 21.28 1.75
N SER A 278 15.14 21.04 1.11
CA SER A 278 16.01 22.12 0.65
C SER A 278 15.60 22.71 -0.72
N ILE A 279 14.73 22.02 -1.45
CA ILE A 279 14.23 22.49 -2.75
C ILE A 279 13.21 23.60 -2.56
N LYS A 280 13.44 24.75 -3.20
CA LYS A 280 12.45 25.82 -3.33
C LYS A 280 11.49 25.48 -4.46
N TRP A 281 10.30 24.99 -4.10
CA TRP A 281 9.31 24.54 -5.07
C TRP A 281 8.73 25.69 -5.90
N ASN A 282 8.75 25.49 -7.21
CA ASN A 282 8.07 26.34 -8.18
C ASN A 282 7.36 25.44 -9.21
N ARG A 283 6.54 26.03 -10.08
CA ARG A 283 5.74 25.28 -11.05
C ARG A 283 6.58 24.36 -11.96
N MET A 284 7.76 24.80 -12.41
CA MET A 284 8.62 24.01 -13.29
C MET A 284 9.22 22.80 -12.56
N ARG A 285 9.69 22.99 -11.32
CA ARG A 285 10.26 21.90 -10.51
C ARG A 285 9.22 20.86 -10.10
N ILE A 286 7.99 21.30 -9.86
CA ILE A 286 6.86 20.40 -9.58
C ILE A 286 6.54 19.56 -10.82
N GLN A 287 6.49 20.17 -12.00
CA GLN A 287 6.28 19.45 -13.26
C GLN A 287 7.42 18.46 -13.55
N LEU A 288 8.67 18.87 -13.36
CA LEU A 288 9.83 17.99 -13.48
C LEU A 288 9.74 16.79 -12.52
N LEU A 289 9.34 17.02 -11.27
CA LEU A 289 9.18 15.94 -10.29
C LEU A 289 8.10 14.94 -10.72
N ASP A 290 6.95 15.43 -11.20
CA ASP A 290 5.85 14.60 -11.71
C ASP A 290 6.32 13.75 -12.92
N GLU A 291 7.02 14.35 -13.88
CA GLU A 291 7.61 13.63 -15.02
C GLU A 291 8.61 12.56 -14.56
N VAL A 292 9.49 12.90 -13.62
CA VAL A 292 10.47 11.96 -13.07
C VAL A 292 9.78 10.78 -12.39
N TYR A 293 8.71 10.99 -11.62
CA TYR A 293 7.98 9.89 -10.99
C TYR A 293 7.23 8.99 -11.98
N ASN A 294 6.80 9.53 -13.13
CA ASN A 294 6.07 8.75 -14.12
C ASN A 294 7.00 7.96 -15.07
N GLU A 295 8.21 8.46 -15.31
CA GLU A 295 9.13 7.88 -16.33
C GLU A 295 10.32 7.11 -15.72
N SER A 296 10.67 7.35 -14.47
CA SER A 296 11.87 6.75 -13.87
C SER A 296 11.68 5.28 -13.51
N PRO A 297 12.76 4.48 -13.55
CA PRO A 297 12.75 3.12 -13.03
C PRO A 297 12.29 3.03 -11.57
N LEU A 298 11.75 1.88 -11.21
CA LEU A 298 11.15 1.60 -9.91
C LEU A 298 12.09 0.82 -9.00
N SER A 299 11.99 1.06 -7.70
CA SER A 299 12.41 0.14 -6.64
C SER A 299 11.18 -0.67 -6.22
N MET A 300 11.19 -1.98 -6.43
CA MET A 300 10.08 -2.88 -6.13
C MET A 300 10.25 -3.54 -4.76
N GLN A 301 9.17 -3.58 -3.98
CA GLN A 301 9.02 -4.44 -2.83
C GLN A 301 8.05 -5.57 -3.19
N CYS A 302 8.62 -6.74 -3.49
CA CYS A 302 7.90 -7.99 -3.71
C CYS A 302 8.23 -8.93 -2.55
N ASN A 303 7.46 -8.84 -1.46
CA ASN A 303 7.78 -9.54 -0.21
C ASN A 303 6.77 -10.64 0.10
N MET A 304 7.30 -11.71 0.69
CA MET A 304 6.55 -12.83 1.21
C MET A 304 5.90 -12.48 2.57
N SER A 305 4.93 -13.28 3.02
CA SER A 305 4.34 -13.17 4.37
C SER A 305 5.36 -13.30 5.51
N SER A 306 6.51 -13.96 5.27
CA SER A 306 7.63 -14.02 6.22
C SER A 306 8.33 -12.66 6.41
N GLY A 307 8.09 -11.73 5.48
CA GLY A 307 8.80 -10.46 5.36
C GLY A 307 10.08 -10.52 4.53
N ASP A 308 10.46 -11.69 4.03
CA ASP A 308 11.57 -11.83 3.08
C ASP A 308 11.17 -11.38 1.68
N ARG A 309 12.15 -11.01 0.87
CA ARG A 309 11.92 -10.69 -0.55
C ARG A 309 11.87 -11.98 -1.35
N PHE A 310 11.00 -12.03 -2.35
CA PHE A 310 11.08 -13.09 -3.35
C PHE A 310 12.41 -13.01 -4.13
N PRO A 311 12.95 -14.14 -4.63
CA PRO A 311 14.20 -14.15 -5.38
C PRO A 311 14.12 -13.32 -6.66
N GLY A 312 15.03 -12.35 -6.82
CA GLY A 312 15.06 -11.51 -8.03
C GLY A 312 15.79 -10.20 -7.80
N TYR A 313 16.01 -9.46 -8.90
CA TYR A 313 16.52 -8.10 -8.84
C TYR A 313 15.35 -7.11 -8.95
N TRP A 314 15.07 -6.42 -7.86
CA TRP A 314 13.88 -5.57 -7.71
C TRP A 314 14.17 -4.07 -7.83
N GLU A 315 15.44 -3.69 -7.97
CA GLU A 315 15.84 -2.29 -8.17
C GLU A 315 15.89 -1.95 -9.66
N ASN A 316 15.62 -0.69 -10.01
CA ASN A 316 15.59 -0.22 -11.40
C ASN A 316 14.67 -1.04 -12.33
N ALA A 317 13.56 -1.56 -11.80
CA ALA A 317 12.55 -2.22 -12.61
C ALA A 317 11.87 -1.22 -13.58
N PRO A 318 11.54 -1.61 -14.81
CA PRO A 318 10.88 -0.71 -15.75
C PRO A 318 9.44 -0.38 -15.29
N VAL A 319 8.98 0.84 -15.57
CA VAL A 319 7.59 1.24 -15.34
C VAL A 319 6.68 0.44 -16.30
N PRO A 320 5.62 -0.23 -15.80
CA PRO A 320 4.65 -0.91 -16.64
C PRO A 320 4.04 0.03 -17.70
N GLN A 321 4.13 -0.37 -18.96
CA GLN A 321 3.62 0.42 -20.08
C GLN A 321 2.11 0.18 -20.26
N VAL A 322 1.34 1.27 -20.39
CA VAL A 322 -0.09 1.22 -20.70
C VAL A 322 -0.27 1.34 -22.21
N SER A 323 -0.45 0.20 -22.87
CA SER A 323 -0.58 0.13 -24.34
C SER A 323 -2.01 0.43 -24.80
N ILE A 324 -3.01 -0.15 -24.12
CA ILE A 324 -4.42 -0.03 -24.50
C ILE A 324 -5.24 0.33 -23.26
N PRO A 325 -5.63 1.60 -23.07
CA PRO A 325 -6.46 2.00 -21.95
C PRO A 325 -7.90 1.50 -22.12
N LEU A 326 -8.57 1.26 -21.01
CA LEU A 326 -9.97 0.87 -20.95
C LEU A 326 -10.83 2.04 -21.43
N GLY A 327 -11.68 1.77 -22.42
CA GLY A 327 -12.64 2.76 -22.90
C GLY A 327 -13.61 3.19 -21.79
N PRO A 328 -14.18 4.41 -21.85
CA PRO A 328 -15.19 4.83 -20.90
C PRO A 328 -16.38 3.87 -20.93
N PRO A 329 -17.06 3.64 -19.79
CA PRO A 329 -18.23 2.78 -19.75
C PRO A 329 -19.26 3.26 -20.77
N VAL A 330 -19.86 2.32 -21.49
CA VAL A 330 -20.88 2.61 -22.50
C VAL A 330 -22.03 3.37 -21.83
N ARG A 331 -22.23 4.63 -22.23
CA ARG A 331 -23.36 5.43 -21.79
C ARG A 331 -24.63 4.85 -22.40
N ARG A 332 -25.35 4.01 -21.65
CA ARG A 332 -26.71 3.61 -22.01
C ARG A 332 -27.66 4.76 -21.70
N CYS A 333 -27.82 5.67 -22.64
CA CYS A 333 -28.81 6.74 -22.57
C CYS A 333 -30.20 6.24 -22.99
N ASP A 334 -30.58 5.02 -22.58
CA ASP A 334 -31.90 4.48 -22.87
C ASP A 334 -32.83 4.84 -21.72
N ASN A 335 -33.73 5.81 -21.97
CA ASN A 335 -34.83 6.28 -21.12
C ASN A 335 -34.56 7.47 -20.18
N ILE A 336 -34.21 8.64 -20.74
CA ILE A 336 -34.57 9.93 -20.14
C ILE A 336 -35.39 10.75 -21.13
N ILE A 337 -36.49 10.17 -21.65
CA ILE A 337 -37.70 10.91 -22.04
C ILE A 337 -38.88 9.95 -21.91
N LYS A 338 -39.75 10.17 -20.92
CA LYS A 338 -41.18 9.92 -21.06
C LYS A 338 -41.93 11.08 -20.41
#